data_AF-A0A0S6VSR0-F1
#
_entry.id   AF-A0A0S6VSR0-F1
#
_cell.length_a   1.000
_cell.length_b   1.000
_cell.length_c   1.000
_cell.angle_alpha   90.00
_cell.angle_beta   90.00
_cell.angle_gamma   90.00
#
_symmetry.space_group_name_H-M   'P 1'
#
loop_
_entity.id
_entity.type
_entity.pdbx_description
1 polymer ?
#
loop_
_entity_poly.entity_id
_entity_poly.type
_entity_poly.pdbx_seq_one_letter_code
_entity_poly.pdbx_strand_id
1 'polypeptide(L)' 'MQGMVKHVFASFMYLFCLANFVVGTVAYIVNPHQISPVPDSSTMTLLGIASAVISLVNVYRSVRIA' A
#
# COMPACT_ATOMS: atom_id res chain seq x y z
N MET A 1 -6.28 1.04 -23.20
CA MET A 1 -5.82 1.93 -22.10
C MET A 1 -6.72 1.88 -20.86
N GLN A 2 -8.05 1.87 -20.97
CA GLN A 2 -8.96 1.89 -19.81
C GLN A 2 -8.83 0.68 -18.84
N GLY A 3 -8.57 -0.52 -19.35
CA GLY A 3 -8.38 -1.72 -18.51
C GLY A 3 -7.08 -1.71 -17.71
N MET A 4 -6.01 -1.13 -18.26
CA MET A 4 -4.71 -1.05 -17.60
C MET A 4 -4.77 -0.11 -16.38
N VAL A 5 -5.43 1.03 -16.52
CA VAL A 5 -5.63 2.00 -15.41
C VAL A 5 -6.44 1.39 -14.26
N LYS A 6 -7.50 0.63 -14.58
CA LYS A 6 -8.30 -0.08 -13.56
C LYS A 6 -7.47 -1.10 -12.79
N HIS A 7 -6.59 -1.84 -13.49
CA HIS A 7 -5.67 -2.78 -12.85
C HIS A 7 -4.63 -2.09 -11.96
N VAL A 8 -4.10 -0.93 -12.38
CA VAL A 8 -3.16 -0.14 -11.56
C VAL A 8 -3.83 0.31 -10.27
N PHE A 9 -5.04 0.84 -10.38
CA PHE A 9 -5.78 1.38 -9.25
C PHE A 9 -6.19 0.27 -8.26
N ALA A 10 -6.66 -0.87 -8.77
CA ALA A 10 -6.97 -2.04 -7.95
C ALA A 10 -5.72 -2.58 -7.23
N SER A 11 -4.59 -2.69 -7.94
CA SER A 11 -3.32 -3.14 -7.37
C SER A 11 -2.80 -2.17 -6.31
N PHE A 12 -2.93 -0.86 -6.55
CA PHE A 12 -2.56 0.17 -5.59
C PHE A 12 -3.40 0.10 -4.32
N MET A 13 -4.73 0.07 -4.44
CA MET A 13 -5.64 -0.05 -3.29
C MET A 13 -5.36 -1.32 -2.48
N TYR A 14 -5.12 -2.45 -3.16
CA TYR A 14 -4.80 -3.71 -2.49
C TYR A 14 -3.49 -3.62 -1.70
N LEU A 15 -2.42 -3.12 -2.31
CA LEU A 15 -1.12 -2.93 -1.66
C LEU A 15 -1.21 -1.94 -0.50
N PHE A 16 -1.98 -0.86 -0.67
CA PHE A 16 -2.18 0.14 0.38
C PHE A 16 -2.92 -0.45 1.58
N CYS A 17 -4.02 -1.17 1.36
CA CYS A 17 -4.74 -1.85 2.44
C CYS A 17 -3.88 -2.89 3.14
N LEU A 18 -3.13 -3.70 2.38
CA LEU A 18 -2.21 -4.70 2.94
C LEU A 18 -1.14 -4.05 3.81
N ALA A 19 -0.54 -2.96 3.35
CA ALA A 19 0.51 -2.25 4.08
C ALA A 19 -0.03 -1.65 5.39
N ASN A 20 -1.23 -1.05 5.36
CA ASN A 20 -1.89 -0.55 6.57
C ASN A 20 -2.24 -1.68 7.54
N PHE A 21 -2.71 -2.82 7.04
CA PHE A 21 -3.01 -3.99 7.87
C PHE A 21 -1.75 -4.51 8.58
N VAL A 22 -0.63 -4.66 7.86
CA VAL A 22 0.63 -5.11 8.43
C VAL A 22 1.14 -4.12 9.48
N VAL A 23 1.16 -2.82 9.18
CA VAL A 23 1.64 -1.80 10.13
C VAL A 23 0.75 -1.73 11.37
N GLY A 24 -0.58 -1.75 11.21
CA GLY A 24 -1.51 -1.78 12.33
C GLY A 24 -1.35 -3.02 13.20
N THR A 25 -1.13 -4.19 12.58
CA THR A 25 -0.89 -5.45 13.30
C THR A 25 0.42 -5.42 14.07
N VAL A 26 1.50 -4.94 13.46
CA VAL A 26 2.81 -4.80 14.13
C VAL A 26 2.72 -3.80 15.28
N ALA A 27 2.06 -2.66 15.08
CA ALA A 27 1.85 -1.66 16.13
C ALA A 27 1.07 -2.23 17.31
N TYR A 28 0.03 -3.02 17.05
CA TYR A 28 -0.75 -3.69 18.09
C TYR A 28 0.08 -4.72 18.87
N ILE A 29 0.92 -5.52 18.19
CA ILE A 29 1.78 -6.52 18.85
C ILE A 29 2.86 -5.84 19.69
N VAL A 30 3.49 -4.78 19.18
CA VAL A 30 4.61 -4.10 19.84
C VAL A 30 4.12 -3.21 21.00
N ASN A 31 2.98 -2.53 20.83
CA ASN A 31 2.38 -1.66 21.82
C ASN A 31 0.88 -1.99 22.00
N PRO A 32 0.55 -3.06 22.74
CA PRO A 32 -0.85 -3.48 22.94
C PRO A 32 -1.68 -2.48 23.78
N HIS A 33 -1.05 -1.45 24.36
CA HIS A 33 -1.71 -0.38 25.12
C HIS A 33 -1.96 0.89 24.29
N GLN A 34 -1.57 0.91 23.02
CA GLN A 34 -1.81 2.04 22.15
C GLN A 34 -3.30 2.12 21.80
N ILE A 35 -3.96 3.19 22.26
CA ILE A 35 -5.42 3.40 22.15
C ILE A 35 -5.87 3.51 20.67
N SER A 36 -4.96 3.92 19.78
CA SER A 36 -5.23 4.02 18.35
C SER A 36 -4.29 3.09 17.57
N PRO A 37 -4.83 2.08 16.86
CA PRO A 37 -4.06 1.23 15.95
C PRO A 37 -3.74 1.93 14.62
N VAL A 38 -4.11 3.20 14.48
CA VAL A 38 -3.92 3.99 13.26
C VAL A 38 -2.49 4.53 13.24
N PRO A 39 -1.69 4.21 12.19
CA PRO A 39 -0.37 4.79 12.01
C PRO A 39 -0.43 6.32 11.97
N ASP A 40 0.63 6.99 12.43
CA ASP A 40 0.75 8.44 12.30
C ASP A 40 0.63 8.89 10.84
N SER A 41 0.22 10.15 10.63
CA SER A 41 0.00 10.73 9.30
C SER A 41 1.24 10.62 8.39
N SER A 42 2.44 10.75 8.96
CA SER A 42 3.72 10.55 8.28
C SER A 42 3.89 9.11 7.79
N THR A 43 3.55 8.13 8.63
CA THR A 43 3.60 6.70 8.30
C THR A 43 2.56 6.34 7.23
N MET A 44 1.33 6.86 7.34
CA MET A 44 0.31 6.67 6.31
C MET A 44 0.74 7.23 4.95
N THR A 45 1.36 8.40 4.94
CA THR A 45 1.89 9.03 3.71
C THR A 45 3.00 8.17 3.09
N LEU A 46 3.91 7.65 3.92
CA LEU A 46 4.97 6.76 3.47
C LEU A 46 4.43 5.46 2.86
N LEU A 47 3.42 4.84 3.49
CA LEU A 47 2.76 3.64 2.97
C LEU A 47 2.06 3.92 1.63
N GLY A 48 1.44 5.09 1.49
CA GLY A 48 0.86 5.56 0.23
C GLY A 48 1.90 5.69 -0.88
N ILE A 49 3.05 6.32 -0.61
CA ILE A 49 4.13 6.48 -1.59
C ILE A 49 4.72 5.12 -1.98
N ALA A 50 5.03 4.26 -1.01
CA ALA A 50 5.62 2.96 -1.27
C ALA A 50 4.70 2.06 -2.11
N SER A 51 3.41 2.01 -1.79
CA SER A 51 2.42 1.25 -2.56
C SER A 51 2.25 1.81 -3.98
N ALA A 52 2.31 3.14 -4.18
CA ALA A 52 2.25 3.77 -5.49
C ALA A 52 3.48 3.40 -6.35
N VAL A 53 4.68 3.45 -5.78
CA VAL A 53 5.93 3.09 -6.48
C VAL A 53 5.91 1.62 -6.90
N ILE A 54 5.54 0.71 -6.00
CA ILE A 54 5.46 -0.73 -6.32
C ILE A 54 4.42 -1.00 -7.41
N SER A 55 3.26 -0.35 -7.34
CA SER A 55 2.22 -0.50 -8.36
C SER A 55 2.72 0.01 -9.73
N LEU A 56 3.42 1.15 -9.78
CA LEU A 56 4.03 1.67 -11.01
C LEU A 56 5.11 0.75 -11.58
N VAL A 57 5.97 0.18 -10.73
CA VAL A 57 6.99 -0.79 -11.15
C VAL A 57 6.36 -2.05 -11.72
N ASN A 58 5.30 -2.58 -11.09
CA ASN A 58 4.57 -3.75 -11.59
C ASN A 58 3.91 -3.49 -12.94
N VAL A 59 3.40 -2.28 -13.15
CA VAL A 59 2.82 -1.86 -14.43
C VAL A 59 3.90 -1.72 -15.49
N TYR A 60 5.00 -1.03 -15.20
CA TYR A 60 6.12 -0.89 -16.13
C TYR A 60 6.70 -2.24 -16.54
N ARG A 61 6.81 -3.16 -15.58
CA ARG A 61 7.25 -4.53 -15.84
C ARG A 61 6.24 -5.30 -16.70
N SER A 62 4.94 -5.18 -16.43
CA SER A 62 3.90 -5.81 -17.27
C SER A 62 3.90 -5.27 -18.70
N VAL A 63 4.15 -3.98 -18.89
CA VAL A 63 4.24 -3.36 -20.23
C VAL A 63 5.50 -3.79 -20.98
N ARG A 64 6.62 -4.09 -20.30
CA ARG A 64 7.83 -4.61 -20.96
C ARG A 64 7.74 -6.08 -21.39
N ILE A 65 6.85 -6.86 -20.78
CA ILE A 65 6.74 -8.30 -21.00
C ILE A 65 5.67 -8.63 -22.06
N ALA A 66 4.77 -7.68 -22.37
CA ALA A 66 3.79 -7.75 -23.45
C ALA A 66 4.35 -7.21 -24.77
#